data_AF-A0A7J6X4V1-F1
#
_entry.id   AF-A0A7J6X4V1-F1
#
_cell.length_a   1.000
_cell.length_b   1.000
_cell.length_c   1.000
_cell.angle_alpha   90.00
_cell.angle_beta   90.00
_cell.angle_gamma   90.00
#
_symmetry.space_group_name_H-M   'P 1'
#
loop_
_entity.id
_entity.type
_entity.pdbx_description
1 polymer ?
#
loop_
_entity_poly.entity_id
_entity_poly.type
_entity_poly.pdbx_seq_one_letter_code
_entity_poly.pdbx_strand_id
1 'polypeptide(L)'
;MSIDGSFSLQYEFERFLARCPNLKSIPKLIFLYEKGEKIMEDEVVSAIAELFLNEKYTIPIIGCFRPFVRSIVDKAVELLRLVPVLEFSSDKSTMEIDDDDNEYVIEPYVRNGKGLKLHEAACLAFSRALDLAPLLLRSVLSYFEFSPPPFQRLLGPHSALAKDGLQLLYSVRASYRILLVEPQIFSQLWNWSLFLDLVQQPTNVISGNDQEFVEIGLDIRWCAVQIVSITLKMSDKATMNFGMEAEKALTCFFRWEEFCQDVSLEKAGWYLDTNILEIEKFVDRDVGFSQEECLKSFDFRPTNNLLLHSTEIESVRKNRRQMTSNRDPLECPFVMTSAVKKSFEMVLMAVSQRWPVLLYGPTGAGKTALINKLARVSGNQVLSIHMDEQMDGKTLIGSYVCTEQPGEFKWQPGSLTQAIMNGFWVVFEDIDKAPSDVQSILLPLLEGATSFVTGRGEAISVAENFRLFATVSSLMNDTSHKSEGLSYVPIHF
;
A
#
# COMPACT_ATOMS: atom_id res chain seq x y z
N MET A 1 11.29 -9.81 1.54
CA MET A 1 11.71 -10.09 0.15
C MET A 1 12.82 -11.12 0.26
N SER A 2 12.65 -12.33 -0.28
CA SER A 2 13.81 -13.17 -0.55
C SER A 2 14.59 -12.51 -1.69
N ILE A 3 15.85 -12.18 -1.42
CA ILE A 3 16.70 -11.22 -2.16
C ILE A 3 17.30 -11.84 -3.45
N ASP A 4 16.90 -13.06 -3.78
CA ASP A 4 17.57 -13.97 -4.69
C ASP A 4 16.73 -14.39 -5.91
N GLY A 5 15.49 -13.90 -6.04
CA GLY A 5 14.63 -14.29 -7.16
C GLY A 5 14.21 -15.76 -7.11
N SER A 6 14.27 -16.42 -5.95
CA SER A 6 13.89 -17.81 -5.70
C SER A 6 12.40 -18.00 -5.41
N PHE A 7 11.53 -17.11 -5.89
CA PHE A 7 10.09 -17.33 -5.73
C PHE A 7 9.65 -18.52 -6.59
N SER A 8 9.63 -19.70 -5.98
CA SER A 8 9.00 -20.89 -6.52
C SER A 8 7.58 -20.93 -6.00
N LEU A 9 6.62 -20.73 -6.92
CA LEU A 9 5.20 -20.82 -6.64
C LEU A 9 4.85 -22.14 -5.93
N GLN A 10 5.48 -23.24 -6.36
CA GLN A 10 5.29 -24.55 -5.77
C GLN A 10 5.79 -24.60 -4.32
N TYR A 11 7.00 -24.09 -4.05
CA TYR A 11 7.57 -24.08 -2.70
C TYR A 11 6.71 -23.26 -1.73
N GLU A 12 6.25 -22.08 -2.16
CA GLU A 12 5.41 -21.22 -1.30
C GLU A 12 4.00 -21.80 -1.10
N PHE A 13 3.48 -22.53 -2.09
CA PHE A 13 2.23 -23.28 -1.94
C PHE A 13 2.38 -24.47 -0.97
N GLU A 14 3.49 -25.20 -1.02
CA GLU A 14 3.83 -26.25 -0.06
C GLU A 14 4.00 -25.68 1.36
N ARG A 15 4.67 -24.54 1.48
CA ARG A 15 4.82 -23.80 2.74
C ARG A 15 3.47 -23.35 3.30
N PHE A 16 2.58 -22.85 2.45
CA PHE A 16 1.23 -22.47 2.83
C PHE A 16 0.43 -23.68 3.36
N LEU A 17 0.44 -24.81 2.65
CA LEU A 17 -0.22 -26.04 3.10
C LEU A 17 0.41 -26.65 4.36
N ALA A 18 1.71 -26.45 4.58
CA ALA A 18 2.37 -26.86 5.82
C ALA A 18 1.92 -26.02 7.03
N ARG A 19 1.70 -24.72 6.84
CA ARG A 19 1.17 -23.81 7.87
C ARG A 19 -0.32 -24.04 8.13
N CYS A 20 -1.08 -24.44 7.12
CA CYS A 20 -2.52 -24.64 7.18
C CYS A 20 -2.89 -26.11 6.86
N PRO A 21 -2.69 -27.06 7.80
CA PRO A 21 -2.91 -28.48 7.54
C PRO A 21 -4.36 -28.82 7.20
N ASN A 22 -5.33 -28.07 7.71
CA ASN A 22 -6.76 -28.26 7.45
C ASN A 22 -7.10 -28.09 5.96
N LEU A 23 -6.35 -27.27 5.23
CA LEU A 23 -6.60 -27.01 3.81
C LEU A 23 -6.18 -28.16 2.89
N LYS A 24 -5.44 -29.16 3.40
CA LYS A 24 -5.04 -30.35 2.63
C LYS A 24 -6.21 -31.27 2.28
N SER A 25 -7.39 -31.07 2.88
CA SER A 25 -8.61 -31.83 2.59
C SER A 25 -9.39 -31.26 1.39
N ILE A 26 -9.10 -30.03 0.95
CA ILE A 26 -9.89 -29.32 -0.07
C ILE A 26 -9.51 -29.82 -1.49
N PRO A 27 -10.48 -30.34 -2.28
CA PRO A 27 -10.21 -30.91 -3.60
C PRO A 27 -9.49 -29.98 -4.59
N LYS A 28 -9.84 -28.69 -4.61
CA LYS A 28 -9.17 -27.68 -5.46
C LYS A 28 -7.69 -27.52 -5.14
N LEU A 29 -7.33 -27.51 -3.85
CA LEU A 29 -5.95 -27.34 -3.41
C LEU A 29 -5.14 -28.62 -3.62
N ILE A 30 -5.77 -29.80 -3.50
CA ILE A 30 -5.15 -31.09 -3.84
C ILE A 30 -4.84 -31.15 -5.35
N PHE A 31 -5.78 -30.75 -6.20
CA PHE A 31 -5.55 -30.71 -7.66
C PHE A 31 -4.38 -29.78 -8.03
N LEU A 32 -4.28 -28.62 -7.38
CA LEU A 32 -3.15 -27.71 -7.59
C LEU A 32 -1.84 -28.31 -7.07
N TYR A 33 -1.86 -28.97 -5.92
CA TYR A 33 -0.69 -29.66 -5.37
C TYR A 33 -0.18 -30.78 -6.29
N GLU A 34 -1.07 -31.58 -6.89
CA GLU A 34 -0.71 -32.65 -7.82
C GLU A 34 -0.15 -32.15 -9.16
N LYS A 35 -0.42 -30.89 -9.52
CA LYS A 35 0.01 -30.27 -10.78
C LYS A 35 1.50 -29.83 -10.77
N GLY A 36 2.12 -29.70 -9.60
CA GLY A 36 3.56 -29.46 -9.42
C GLY A 36 4.08 -28.20 -10.14
N GLU A 37 5.17 -28.32 -10.90
CA GLU A 37 5.82 -27.17 -11.59
C GLU A 37 4.97 -26.52 -12.71
N LYS A 38 3.79 -27.07 -13.06
CA LYS A 38 2.89 -26.51 -14.09
C LYS A 38 1.76 -25.64 -13.54
N ILE A 39 1.83 -25.25 -12.27
CA ILE A 39 0.83 -24.39 -11.65
C ILE A 39 0.98 -22.97 -12.21
N MET A 40 -0.13 -22.39 -12.68
CA MET A 40 -0.17 -21.00 -13.15
C MET A 40 -0.62 -20.08 -12.01
N GLU A 41 -0.11 -18.85 -11.98
CA GLU A 41 -0.46 -17.85 -10.96
C GLU A 41 -1.98 -17.62 -10.87
N ASP A 42 -2.65 -17.49 -12.01
CA ASP A 42 -4.10 -17.23 -12.08
C ASP A 42 -4.96 -18.33 -11.43
N GLU A 43 -4.50 -19.58 -11.49
CA GLU A 43 -5.18 -20.72 -10.89
C GLU A 43 -5.05 -20.70 -9.36
N VAL A 44 -3.87 -20.34 -8.85
CA VAL A 44 -3.62 -20.16 -7.40
C VAL A 44 -4.42 -18.99 -6.86
N VAL A 45 -4.40 -17.85 -7.58
CA VAL A 45 -5.19 -16.66 -7.22
C VAL A 45 -6.67 -17.02 -7.12
N SER A 46 -7.20 -17.76 -8.10
CA SER A 46 -8.61 -18.15 -8.10
C SER A 46 -8.99 -19.11 -6.98
N ALA A 47 -8.07 -19.98 -6.55
CA ALA A 47 -8.31 -20.94 -5.47
C ALA A 47 -8.18 -20.30 -4.08
N ILE A 48 -7.29 -19.33 -3.91
CA ILE A 48 -6.94 -18.75 -2.60
C ILE A 48 -7.66 -17.43 -2.31
N ALA A 49 -8.13 -16.70 -3.33
CA ALA A 49 -8.79 -15.40 -3.15
C ALA A 49 -10.02 -15.45 -2.23
N GLU A 50 -10.78 -16.54 -2.25
CA GLU A 50 -11.92 -16.71 -1.35
C GLU A 50 -11.48 -17.08 0.09
N LEU A 51 -10.43 -17.89 0.22
CA LEU A 51 -9.83 -18.27 1.51
C LEU A 51 -9.21 -17.08 2.24
N PHE A 52 -8.75 -16.06 1.52
CA PHE A 52 -8.20 -14.83 2.08
C PHE A 52 -9.16 -14.11 3.04
N LEU A 53 -10.47 -14.23 2.81
CA LEU A 53 -11.50 -13.62 3.64
C LEU A 53 -11.71 -14.31 4.99
N ASN A 54 -11.18 -15.54 5.14
CA ASN A 54 -11.24 -16.26 6.41
C ASN A 54 -10.12 -15.77 7.35
N GLU A 55 -10.51 -15.47 8.59
CA GLU A 55 -9.63 -14.92 9.62
C GLU A 55 -8.37 -15.77 9.87
N LYS A 56 -8.45 -17.10 9.70
CA LYS A 56 -7.34 -18.03 9.97
C LYS A 56 -6.28 -18.02 8.85
N TYR A 57 -6.69 -17.75 7.62
CA TYR A 57 -5.82 -17.92 6.45
C TYR A 57 -5.26 -16.60 5.91
N THR A 58 -5.85 -15.44 6.26
CA THR A 58 -5.38 -14.13 5.79
C THR A 58 -3.87 -13.93 5.99
N ILE A 59 -3.35 -14.16 7.21
CA ILE A 59 -1.95 -13.90 7.55
C ILE A 59 -1.01 -14.87 6.81
N PRO A 60 -1.22 -16.20 6.84
CA PRO A 60 -0.42 -17.14 6.04
C PRO A 60 -0.42 -16.86 4.53
N ILE A 61 -1.57 -16.49 3.95
CA ILE A 61 -1.68 -16.19 2.51
C ILE A 61 -0.79 -14.99 2.15
N ILE A 62 -0.86 -13.92 2.95
CA ILE A 62 -0.03 -12.74 2.72
C ILE A 62 1.45 -13.06 2.95
N GLY A 63 1.78 -13.89 3.94
CA GLY A 63 3.14 -14.32 4.23
C GLY A 63 3.79 -15.08 3.07
N CYS A 64 3.09 -16.08 2.51
CA CYS A 64 3.60 -16.95 1.45
C CYS A 64 3.53 -16.32 0.05
N PHE A 65 2.46 -15.59 -0.28
CA PHE A 65 2.18 -15.15 -1.66
C PHE A 65 2.40 -13.65 -1.89
N ARG A 66 3.38 -13.06 -1.21
CA ARG A 66 3.70 -11.61 -1.27
C ARG A 66 3.82 -11.04 -2.70
N PRO A 67 4.43 -11.74 -3.68
CA PRO A 67 4.61 -11.16 -5.01
C PRO A 67 3.30 -10.88 -5.77
N PHE A 68 2.25 -11.68 -5.54
CA PHE A 68 0.95 -11.52 -6.20
C PHE A 68 -0.21 -11.39 -5.21
N VAL A 69 0.08 -11.06 -3.95
CA VAL A 69 -0.94 -10.80 -2.91
C VAL A 69 -1.94 -9.75 -3.37
N ARG A 70 -1.49 -8.78 -4.18
CA ARG A 70 -2.38 -7.82 -4.83
C ARG A 70 -3.40 -8.49 -5.73
N SER A 71 -2.98 -9.39 -6.62
CA SER A 71 -3.89 -10.11 -7.52
C SER A 71 -4.90 -10.95 -6.71
N ILE A 72 -4.48 -11.53 -5.58
CA ILE A 72 -5.37 -12.24 -4.65
C ILE A 72 -6.42 -11.29 -4.06
N VAL A 73 -5.99 -10.13 -3.55
CA VAL A 73 -6.88 -9.14 -2.93
C VAL A 73 -7.81 -8.51 -3.96
N ASP A 74 -7.31 -8.12 -5.14
CA ASP A 74 -8.11 -7.61 -6.24
C ASP A 74 -9.18 -8.64 -6.63
N LYS A 75 -8.82 -9.93 -6.71
CA LYS A 75 -9.78 -11.00 -6.98
C LYS A 75 -10.80 -11.19 -5.88
N ALA A 76 -10.40 -11.10 -4.61
CA ALA A 76 -11.31 -11.15 -3.47
C ALA A 76 -12.31 -9.99 -3.50
N VAL A 77 -11.86 -8.78 -3.86
CA VAL A 77 -12.72 -7.60 -4.02
C VAL A 77 -13.69 -7.77 -5.19
N GLU A 78 -13.26 -8.35 -6.32
CA GLU A 78 -14.15 -8.72 -7.42
C GLU A 78 -15.26 -9.69 -6.98
N LEU A 79 -14.91 -10.73 -6.21
CA LEU A 79 -15.87 -11.70 -5.70
C LEU A 79 -16.86 -11.06 -4.73
N LEU A 80 -16.38 -10.19 -3.83
CA LEU A 80 -17.25 -9.45 -2.90
C LEU A 80 -18.20 -8.47 -3.62
N ARG A 81 -17.79 -7.91 -4.76
CA ARG A 81 -18.65 -7.03 -5.58
C ARG A 81 -19.84 -7.79 -6.18
N LEU A 82 -19.75 -9.11 -6.35
CA LEU A 82 -20.85 -9.96 -6.81
C LEU A 82 -21.89 -10.25 -5.71
N VAL A 83 -21.59 -9.94 -4.45
CA VAL A 83 -22.48 -10.19 -3.33
C VAL A 83 -23.61 -9.13 -3.29
N PRO A 84 -24.89 -9.52 -3.32
CA PRO A 84 -26.00 -8.58 -3.53
C PRO A 84 -26.30 -7.65 -2.35
N VAL A 85 -26.06 -8.06 -1.09
CA VAL A 85 -26.28 -7.21 0.11
C VAL A 85 -25.23 -7.52 1.16
N LEU A 86 -24.37 -6.53 1.47
CA LEU A 86 -23.35 -6.62 2.54
C LEU A 86 -23.78 -5.89 3.84
N GLU A 87 -24.84 -5.08 3.79
CA GLU A 87 -25.23 -4.18 4.90
C GLU A 87 -26.11 -4.85 5.96
N PHE A 88 -26.80 -5.95 5.62
CA PHE A 88 -27.81 -6.56 6.49
C PHE A 88 -27.54 -8.05 6.70
N SER A 89 -27.84 -8.52 7.91
CA SER A 89 -27.96 -9.95 8.23
C SER A 89 -29.44 -10.29 8.38
N SER A 90 -29.90 -11.33 7.69
CA SER A 90 -31.23 -11.89 7.95
C SER A 90 -31.17 -12.79 9.19
N ASP A 91 -32.09 -12.59 10.15
CA ASP A 91 -32.15 -13.32 11.43
C ASP A 91 -32.50 -14.82 11.31
N LYS A 92 -32.27 -15.47 10.16
CA LYS A 92 -32.82 -16.80 9.88
C LYS A 92 -32.03 -17.98 10.46
N SER A 93 -30.84 -17.81 11.03
CA SER A 93 -30.19 -18.89 11.79
C SER A 93 -29.06 -18.43 12.72
N THR A 94 -29.22 -18.74 14.01
CA THR A 94 -28.19 -18.63 15.08
C THR A 94 -27.16 -19.75 15.06
N MET A 95 -27.17 -20.64 14.06
CA MET A 95 -26.11 -21.64 13.93
C MET A 95 -24.80 -20.93 13.55
N GLU A 96 -23.80 -21.04 14.43
CA GLU A 96 -22.41 -20.77 14.10
C GLU A 96 -22.06 -21.62 12.88
N ILE A 97 -21.52 -21.00 11.84
CA ILE A 97 -21.02 -21.76 10.70
C ILE A 97 -19.72 -22.35 11.22
N ASP A 98 -19.64 -23.68 11.35
CA ASP A 98 -18.36 -24.37 11.55
C ASP A 98 -17.51 -24.07 10.30
N ASP A 99 -16.70 -23.01 10.41
CA ASP A 99 -15.93 -22.39 9.33
C ASP A 99 -14.64 -23.16 8.98
N ASP A 100 -14.44 -24.36 9.53
CA ASP A 100 -13.15 -25.05 9.48
C ASP A 100 -12.91 -25.91 8.22
N ASP A 101 -13.94 -26.31 7.47
CA ASP A 101 -13.81 -27.34 6.42
C ASP A 101 -14.49 -27.04 5.07
N ASN A 102 -14.95 -25.81 4.81
CA ASN A 102 -15.70 -25.51 3.58
C ASN A 102 -14.82 -24.97 2.45
N GLU A 103 -14.99 -25.54 1.24
CA GLU A 103 -14.33 -25.16 -0.01
C GLU A 103 -14.68 -23.74 -0.50
N TYR A 104 -15.77 -23.16 0.00
CA TYR A 104 -16.30 -21.85 -0.36
C TYR A 104 -16.58 -21.04 0.91
N VAL A 105 -16.06 -19.82 0.99
CA VAL A 105 -16.21 -18.89 2.13
C VAL A 105 -17.37 -17.93 1.90
N ILE A 106 -17.64 -17.51 0.67
CA ILE A 106 -18.67 -16.51 0.34
C ILE A 106 -20.04 -17.17 0.23
N GLU A 107 -20.14 -18.33 -0.43
CA GLU A 107 -21.41 -19.01 -0.68
C GLU A 107 -22.21 -19.35 0.60
N PRO A 108 -21.60 -19.86 1.70
CA PRO A 108 -22.32 -20.13 2.94
C PRO A 108 -22.94 -18.87 3.57
N TYR A 109 -22.23 -17.73 3.48
CA TYR A 109 -22.70 -16.45 4.04
C TYR A 109 -23.83 -15.87 3.20
N VAL A 110 -23.75 -15.97 1.87
CA VAL A 110 -24.81 -15.54 0.96
C VAL A 110 -26.07 -16.40 1.13
N ARG A 111 -25.90 -17.73 1.21
CA ARG A 111 -27.02 -18.68 1.38
C ARG A 111 -27.76 -18.47 2.71
N ASN A 112 -27.02 -18.15 3.77
CA ASN A 112 -27.58 -17.88 5.10
C ASN A 112 -28.05 -16.42 5.27
N GLY A 113 -27.89 -15.57 4.25
CA GLY A 113 -28.24 -14.15 4.32
C GLY A 113 -27.45 -13.38 5.39
N LYS A 114 -26.22 -13.80 5.69
CA LYS A 114 -25.32 -13.21 6.70
C LYS A 114 -24.31 -12.25 6.06
N GLY A 115 -24.76 -11.36 5.17
CA GLY A 115 -23.90 -10.44 4.42
C GLY A 115 -23.07 -9.52 5.31
N LEU A 116 -23.64 -9.04 6.42
CA LEU A 116 -22.94 -8.20 7.39
C LEU A 116 -21.74 -8.91 8.06
N LYS A 117 -21.89 -10.20 8.40
CA LYS A 117 -20.78 -10.96 9.00
C LYS A 117 -19.65 -11.21 8.00
N LEU A 118 -20.00 -11.43 6.73
CA LEU A 118 -19.01 -11.54 5.65
C LEU A 118 -18.25 -10.22 5.46
N HIS A 119 -18.95 -9.09 5.51
CA HIS A 119 -18.34 -7.76 5.43
C HIS A 119 -17.36 -7.52 6.59
N GLU A 120 -17.70 -7.94 7.80
CA GLU A 120 -16.83 -7.78 8.98
C GLU A 120 -15.58 -8.66 8.92
N ALA A 121 -15.74 -9.93 8.49
CA ALA A 121 -14.62 -10.81 8.22
C ALA A 121 -13.69 -10.22 7.13
N ALA A 122 -14.27 -9.68 6.05
CA ALA A 122 -13.52 -8.98 5.01
C ALA A 122 -12.78 -7.75 5.56
N CYS A 123 -13.43 -6.93 6.40
CA CYS A 123 -12.80 -5.76 7.02
C CYS A 123 -11.66 -6.15 7.95
N LEU A 124 -11.81 -7.22 8.73
CA LEU A 124 -10.73 -7.76 9.56
C LEU A 124 -9.56 -8.26 8.70
N ALA A 125 -9.85 -9.01 7.62
CA ALA A 125 -8.85 -9.48 6.68
C ALA A 125 -8.10 -8.31 6.02
N PHE A 126 -8.80 -7.28 5.54
CA PHE A 126 -8.19 -6.08 4.98
C PHE A 126 -7.38 -5.30 6.01
N SER A 127 -7.84 -5.22 7.26
CA SER A 127 -7.09 -4.54 8.33
C SER A 127 -5.74 -5.21 8.61
N ARG A 128 -5.71 -6.55 8.62
CA ARG A 128 -4.46 -7.35 8.73
C ARG A 128 -3.60 -7.20 7.49
N ALA A 129 -4.22 -7.16 6.32
CA ALA A 129 -3.51 -7.11 5.05
C ALA A 129 -2.80 -5.79 4.82
N LEU A 130 -3.46 -4.67 5.13
CA LEU A 130 -2.86 -3.35 5.07
C LEU A 130 -1.70 -3.20 6.05
N ASP A 131 -1.82 -3.80 7.24
CA ASP A 131 -0.77 -3.77 8.26
C ASP A 131 0.48 -4.58 7.84
N LEU A 132 0.30 -5.67 7.09
CA LEU A 132 1.38 -6.48 6.53
C LEU A 132 1.97 -5.87 5.25
N ALA A 133 1.12 -5.34 4.37
CA ALA A 133 1.48 -4.90 3.03
C ALA A 133 0.71 -3.61 2.66
N PRO A 134 1.27 -2.43 3.00
CA PRO A 134 0.65 -1.12 2.69
C PRO A 134 0.38 -0.88 1.19
N LEU A 135 1.09 -1.59 0.31
CA LEU A 135 0.87 -1.59 -1.15
C LEU A 135 -0.55 -2.02 -1.57
N LEU A 136 -1.29 -2.69 -0.70
CA LEU A 136 -2.67 -3.13 -0.94
C LEU A 136 -3.72 -2.02 -0.76
N LEU A 137 -3.31 -0.83 -0.32
CA LEU A 137 -4.20 0.30 -0.03
C LEU A 137 -5.18 0.58 -1.17
N ARG A 138 -4.70 0.59 -2.42
CA ARG A 138 -5.54 0.87 -3.59
C ARG A 138 -6.65 -0.16 -3.79
N SER A 139 -6.31 -1.45 -3.66
CA SER A 139 -7.26 -2.55 -3.79
C SER A 139 -8.33 -2.48 -2.70
N VAL A 140 -7.92 -2.20 -1.46
CA VAL A 140 -8.84 -2.06 -0.33
C VAL A 140 -9.72 -0.81 -0.46
N LEU A 141 -9.18 0.31 -0.97
CA LEU A 141 -10.01 1.50 -1.24
C LEU A 141 -11.09 1.21 -2.29
N SER A 142 -10.77 0.42 -3.33
CA SER A 142 -11.75 0.01 -4.35
C SER A 142 -12.90 -0.86 -3.79
N TYR A 143 -12.67 -1.54 -2.67
CA TYR A 143 -13.72 -2.24 -1.92
C TYR A 143 -14.66 -1.28 -1.20
N PHE A 144 -14.11 -0.25 -0.54
CA PHE A 144 -14.90 0.74 0.19
C PHE A 144 -15.60 1.77 -0.72
N GLU A 145 -15.35 1.75 -2.04
CA GLU A 145 -16.17 2.51 -3.00
C GLU A 145 -17.61 2.01 -3.09
N PHE A 146 -17.86 0.72 -2.84
CA PHE A 146 -19.19 0.11 -2.93
C PHE A 146 -19.67 -0.56 -1.63
N SER A 147 -18.80 -0.68 -0.63
CA SER A 147 -19.13 -1.28 0.67
C SER A 147 -19.20 -0.23 1.79
N PRO A 148 -20.01 -0.47 2.84
CA PRO A 148 -20.11 0.45 3.97
C PRO A 148 -18.83 0.44 4.83
N PRO A 149 -18.69 1.36 5.81
CA PRO A 149 -17.60 1.30 6.77
C PRO A 149 -17.70 0.06 7.68
N PRO A 150 -16.58 -0.44 8.24
CA PRO A 150 -16.58 -1.66 9.06
C PRO A 150 -17.50 -1.58 10.29
N PHE A 151 -17.77 -0.37 10.77
CA PHE A 151 -18.64 -0.10 11.91
C PHE A 151 -20.12 0.09 11.52
N GLN A 152 -20.55 -0.37 10.33
CA GLN A 152 -21.95 -0.29 9.88
C GLN A 152 -22.94 -0.89 10.88
N ARG A 153 -22.54 -1.92 11.64
CA ARG A 153 -23.39 -2.50 12.71
C ARG A 153 -23.84 -1.46 13.75
N LEU A 154 -23.04 -0.42 14.00
CA LEU A 154 -23.40 0.67 14.93
C LEU A 154 -24.49 1.61 14.39
N LEU A 155 -24.70 1.65 13.07
CA LEU A 155 -25.70 2.51 12.42
C LEU A 155 -27.12 1.89 12.42
N GLY A 156 -27.23 0.60 12.73
CA GLY A 156 -28.49 -0.14 12.67
C GLY A 156 -29.43 0.08 13.87
N PRO A 157 -30.75 -0.13 13.71
CA PRO A 157 -31.76 0.00 14.77
C PRO A 157 -31.63 -1.05 15.89
N HIS A 158 -30.74 -2.03 15.73
CA HIS A 158 -30.41 -3.09 16.69
C HIS A 158 -29.05 -2.83 17.35
N SER A 159 -28.84 -1.63 17.89
CA SER A 159 -27.67 -1.26 18.71
C SER A 159 -27.64 -1.99 20.06
N ALA A 160 -28.02 -3.26 20.09
CA ALA A 160 -27.98 -4.10 21.26
C ALA A 160 -26.54 -4.60 21.45
N LEU A 161 -25.73 -3.78 22.13
CA LEU A 161 -24.53 -4.19 22.87
C LEU A 161 -24.76 -5.44 23.75
N ALA A 162 -26.02 -5.85 23.94
CA ALA A 162 -26.47 -6.93 24.80
C ALA A 162 -26.39 -8.36 24.21
N LYS A 163 -26.07 -8.58 22.92
CA LYS A 163 -25.99 -9.96 22.35
C LYS A 163 -24.73 -10.29 21.55
N ASP A 164 -24.16 -9.33 20.82
CA ASP A 164 -22.98 -9.56 19.95
C ASP A 164 -21.81 -8.59 20.27
N GLY A 165 -21.50 -8.40 21.56
CA GLY A 165 -20.46 -7.47 22.03
C GLY A 165 -19.07 -7.74 21.43
N LEU A 166 -18.71 -9.01 21.25
CA LEU A 166 -17.43 -9.41 20.66
C LEU A 166 -17.31 -9.02 19.18
N GLN A 167 -18.33 -9.27 18.36
CA GLN A 167 -18.29 -8.94 16.93
C GLN A 167 -18.23 -7.42 16.73
N LEU A 168 -18.91 -6.65 17.60
CA LEU A 168 -18.79 -5.20 17.62
C LEU A 168 -17.37 -4.75 17.99
N LEU A 169 -16.76 -5.35 19.00
CA LEU A 169 -15.39 -5.06 19.40
C LEU A 169 -14.41 -5.31 18.24
N TYR A 170 -14.53 -6.45 17.54
CA TYR A 170 -13.70 -6.73 16.36
C TYR A 170 -13.89 -5.70 15.25
N SER A 171 -15.13 -5.27 14.99
CA SER A 171 -15.44 -4.25 13.98
C SER A 171 -14.80 -2.90 14.32
N VAL A 172 -14.89 -2.47 15.59
CA VAL A 172 -14.28 -1.23 16.08
C VAL A 172 -12.76 -1.31 16.07
N ARG A 173 -12.18 -2.43 16.50
CA ARG A 173 -10.73 -2.68 16.45
C ARG A 173 -10.19 -2.70 15.02
N ALA A 174 -10.89 -3.36 14.09
CA ALA A 174 -10.53 -3.35 12.67
C ALA A 174 -10.59 -1.94 12.08
N SER A 175 -11.61 -1.15 12.44
CA SER A 175 -11.75 0.26 12.04
C SER A 175 -10.57 1.11 12.54
N TYR A 176 -10.20 0.95 13.82
CA TYR A 176 -9.06 1.64 14.40
C TYR A 176 -7.75 1.23 13.71
N ARG A 177 -7.55 -0.05 13.43
CA ARG A 177 -6.38 -0.57 12.71
C ARG A 177 -6.25 0.03 11.31
N ILE A 178 -7.34 0.07 10.54
CA ILE A 178 -7.35 0.65 9.18
C ILE A 178 -7.04 2.15 9.24
N LEU A 179 -7.61 2.87 10.21
CA LEU A 179 -7.33 4.30 10.41
C LEU A 179 -5.85 4.56 10.73
N LEU A 180 -5.17 3.68 11.47
CA LEU A 180 -3.75 3.81 11.78
C LEU A 180 -2.83 3.67 10.56
N VAL A 181 -3.23 2.88 9.55
CA VAL A 181 -2.41 2.66 8.34
C VAL A 181 -2.29 3.96 7.54
N GLU A 182 -3.40 4.62 7.24
CA GLU A 182 -3.39 5.88 6.50
C GLU A 182 -4.46 6.86 7.06
N PRO A 183 -4.13 7.59 8.16
CA PRO A 183 -5.09 8.44 8.85
C PRO A 183 -5.71 9.52 7.97
N GLN A 184 -4.95 10.04 6.99
CA GLN A 184 -5.40 11.16 6.16
C GLN A 184 -6.54 10.77 5.22
N ILE A 185 -6.49 9.55 4.67
CA ILE A 185 -7.50 9.05 3.72
C ILE A 185 -8.74 8.61 4.48
N PHE A 186 -8.60 7.72 5.47
CA PHE A 186 -9.75 7.14 6.17
C PHE A 186 -10.50 8.13 7.08
N SER A 187 -9.82 9.20 7.57
CA SER A 187 -10.52 10.28 8.28
C SER A 187 -11.48 11.08 7.40
N GLN A 188 -11.21 11.16 6.09
CA GLN A 188 -12.08 11.84 5.11
C GLN A 188 -13.09 10.89 4.46
N LEU A 189 -12.75 9.60 4.36
CA LEU A 189 -13.57 8.60 3.68
C LEU A 189 -14.86 8.26 4.45
N TRP A 190 -14.79 8.22 5.78
CA TRP A 190 -15.92 7.77 6.62
C TRP A 190 -16.41 8.84 7.58
N ASN A 191 -17.69 8.73 7.98
CA ASN A 191 -18.27 9.57 9.01
C ASN A 191 -18.03 8.96 10.40
N TRP A 192 -17.10 9.55 11.15
CA TRP A 192 -16.71 9.11 12.49
C TRP A 192 -17.56 9.68 13.62
N SER A 193 -18.63 10.44 13.33
CA SER A 193 -19.46 11.12 14.35
C SER A 193 -20.05 10.15 15.38
N LEU A 194 -20.33 8.91 14.98
CA LEU A 194 -20.85 7.85 15.88
C LEU A 194 -19.93 7.57 17.07
N PHE A 195 -18.62 7.70 16.88
CA PHE A 195 -17.66 7.46 17.95
C PHE A 195 -17.67 8.60 18.98
N LEU A 196 -18.10 9.81 18.61
CA LEU A 196 -18.31 10.88 19.58
C LEU A 196 -19.44 10.53 20.56
N ASP A 197 -20.54 9.96 20.06
CA ASP A 197 -21.65 9.52 20.90
C ASP A 197 -21.21 8.38 21.83
N LEU A 198 -20.43 7.42 21.31
CA LEU A 198 -19.88 6.31 22.11
C LEU A 198 -18.92 6.77 23.21
N VAL A 199 -18.12 7.81 22.95
CA VAL A 199 -17.20 8.38 23.96
C VAL A 199 -17.98 9.09 25.08
N GLN A 200 -19.11 9.73 24.74
CA GLN A 200 -19.97 10.47 25.66
C GLN A 200 -20.89 9.56 26.51
N GLN A 201 -21.12 8.31 26.10
CA GLN A 201 -21.96 7.40 26.89
C GLN A 201 -21.28 7.05 28.22
N PRO A 202 -21.98 7.19 29.37
CA PRO A 202 -21.44 6.78 30.65
C PRO A 202 -21.30 5.25 30.69
N THR A 203 -20.23 4.77 31.32
CA THR A 203 -19.89 3.34 31.53
C THR A 203 -21.01 2.49 32.13
N ASN A 204 -22.09 3.11 32.61
CA ASN A 204 -23.21 2.48 33.32
C ASN A 204 -24.32 1.94 32.39
N VAL A 205 -24.26 2.15 31.07
CA VAL A 205 -25.24 1.56 30.12
C VAL A 205 -24.85 0.13 29.71
N ILE A 206 -23.63 -0.32 30.06
CA ILE A 206 -23.06 -1.63 29.72
C ILE A 206 -23.12 -2.59 30.93
N SER A 207 -24.10 -2.42 31.83
CA SER A 207 -24.26 -3.31 32.99
C SER A 207 -24.99 -4.59 32.61
N GLY A 208 -24.27 -5.52 31.96
CA GLY A 208 -24.47 -6.94 32.18
C GLY A 208 -23.78 -7.34 33.49
N ASN A 209 -24.28 -8.35 34.20
CA ASN A 209 -23.69 -8.82 35.46
C ASN A 209 -22.34 -9.55 35.27
N ASP A 210 -21.88 -9.69 34.03
CA ASP A 210 -20.70 -10.47 33.66
C ASP A 210 -19.49 -9.55 33.44
N GLN A 211 -18.40 -9.85 34.15
CA GLN A 211 -17.16 -9.07 34.12
C GLN A 211 -16.57 -8.93 32.71
N GLU A 212 -16.73 -9.95 31.86
CA GLU A 212 -16.28 -9.96 30.46
C GLU A 212 -16.99 -8.90 29.60
N PHE A 213 -18.29 -8.69 29.78
CA PHE A 213 -19.04 -7.67 29.05
C PHE A 213 -18.63 -6.25 29.44
N VAL A 214 -18.25 -6.04 30.71
CA VAL A 214 -17.72 -4.76 31.19
C VAL A 214 -16.37 -4.48 30.54
N GLU A 215 -15.51 -5.48 30.42
CA GLU A 215 -14.21 -5.35 29.76
C GLU A 215 -14.33 -5.03 28.26
N ILE A 216 -15.24 -5.72 27.56
CA ILE A 216 -15.55 -5.45 26.14
C ILE A 216 -16.04 -4.01 25.96
N GLY A 217 -16.92 -3.53 26.83
CA GLY A 217 -17.43 -2.17 26.79
C GLY A 217 -16.34 -1.11 26.99
N LEU A 218 -15.41 -1.36 27.91
CA LEU A 218 -14.25 -0.49 28.15
C LEU A 218 -13.32 -0.44 26.93
N ASP A 219 -13.06 -1.57 26.30
CA ASP A 219 -12.21 -1.65 25.11
C ASP A 219 -12.83 -0.92 23.91
N ILE A 220 -14.15 -1.03 23.70
CA ILE A 220 -14.88 -0.29 22.67
C ILE A 220 -14.73 1.22 22.92
N ARG A 221 -14.95 1.66 24.16
CA ARG A 221 -14.83 3.07 24.53
C ARG A 221 -13.40 3.57 24.36
N TRP A 222 -12.40 2.77 24.72
CA TRP A 222 -10.99 3.10 24.52
C TRP A 222 -10.67 3.28 23.05
N CYS A 223 -11.05 2.33 22.19
CA CYS A 223 -10.86 2.45 20.75
C CYS A 223 -11.58 3.69 20.18
N ALA A 224 -12.79 3.99 20.66
CA ALA A 224 -13.53 5.18 20.25
C ALA A 224 -12.79 6.48 20.59
N VAL A 225 -12.21 6.59 21.79
CA VAL A 225 -11.38 7.74 22.18
C VAL A 225 -10.16 7.87 21.26
N GLN A 226 -9.49 6.77 20.93
CA GLN A 226 -8.32 6.81 20.03
C GLN A 226 -8.69 7.22 18.60
N ILE A 227 -9.78 6.65 18.06
CA ILE A 227 -10.32 7.02 16.75
C ILE A 227 -10.64 8.52 16.68
N VAL A 228 -11.35 9.04 17.69
CA VAL A 228 -11.69 10.47 17.78
C VAL A 228 -10.44 11.33 17.90
N SER A 229 -9.45 10.89 18.69
CA SER A 229 -8.18 11.60 18.85
C SER A 229 -7.45 11.77 17.51
N ILE A 230 -7.35 10.69 16.72
CA ILE A 230 -6.67 10.72 15.42
C ILE A 230 -7.44 11.55 14.41
N THR A 231 -8.76 11.35 14.31
CA THR A 231 -9.61 12.06 13.34
C THR A 231 -9.68 13.55 13.60
N LEU A 232 -9.75 13.98 14.87
CA LEU A 232 -9.79 15.40 15.26
C LEU A 232 -8.40 16.00 15.51
N LYS A 233 -7.31 15.22 15.35
CA LYS A 233 -5.93 15.62 15.65
C LYS A 233 -5.78 16.23 17.05
N MET A 234 -6.36 15.57 18.04
CA MET A 234 -6.35 16.01 19.44
C MET A 234 -4.98 15.78 20.08
N SER A 235 -4.61 16.64 21.03
CA SER A 235 -3.47 16.40 21.91
C SER A 235 -3.81 15.38 23.01
N ASP A 236 -2.81 14.68 23.54
CA ASP A 236 -2.97 13.74 24.66
C ASP A 236 -3.63 14.37 25.91
N LYS A 237 -3.41 15.66 26.13
CA LYS A 237 -4.08 16.39 27.23
C LYS A 237 -5.59 16.48 27.03
N ALA A 238 -6.04 16.58 25.78
CA ALA A 238 -7.45 16.66 25.44
C ALA A 238 -8.11 15.27 25.51
N THR A 239 -7.39 14.18 25.23
CA THR A 239 -7.91 12.82 25.37
C THR A 239 -8.15 12.42 26.83
N MET A 240 -7.34 12.93 27.75
CA MET A 240 -7.56 12.75 29.20
C MET A 240 -8.90 13.30 29.69
N ASN A 241 -9.47 14.30 29.01
CA ASN A 241 -10.75 14.90 29.39
C ASN A 241 -11.96 14.00 29.12
N PHE A 242 -11.80 12.88 28.40
CA PHE A 242 -12.89 11.94 28.13
C PHE A 242 -13.21 10.99 29.31
N GLY A 243 -12.59 11.18 30.48
CA GLY A 243 -12.99 10.51 31.72
C GLY A 243 -12.68 9.01 31.74
N MET A 244 -11.58 8.61 31.10
CA MET A 244 -10.98 7.27 31.24
C MET A 244 -9.87 7.34 32.29
N GLU A 245 -9.95 6.52 33.32
CA GLU A 245 -8.87 6.36 34.30
C GLU A 245 -7.62 5.81 33.61
N ALA A 246 -6.44 6.32 33.96
CA ALA A 246 -5.18 5.94 33.33
C ALA A 246 -4.90 4.43 33.43
N GLU A 247 -5.24 3.80 34.56
CA GLU A 247 -5.06 2.36 34.77
C GLU A 247 -5.93 1.53 33.82
N LYS A 248 -7.21 1.88 33.67
CA LYS A 248 -8.14 1.22 32.74
C LYS A 248 -7.75 1.46 31.29
N ALA A 249 -7.27 2.65 30.96
CA ALA A 249 -6.79 2.96 29.62
C ALA A 249 -5.54 2.13 29.26
N LEU A 250 -4.64 1.91 30.23
CA LEU A 250 -3.44 1.09 30.04
C LEU A 250 -3.79 -0.39 29.85
N THR A 251 -4.76 -0.94 30.60
CA THR A 251 -5.19 -2.33 30.40
C THR A 251 -5.85 -2.54 29.05
N CYS A 252 -6.70 -1.60 28.59
CA CYS A 252 -7.25 -1.62 27.23
C CYS A 252 -6.15 -1.55 26.17
N PHE A 253 -5.12 -0.72 26.38
CA PHE A 253 -3.97 -0.63 25.48
C PHE A 253 -3.22 -1.96 25.34
N PHE A 254 -2.95 -2.67 26.44
CA PHE A 254 -2.29 -3.98 26.37
C PHE A 254 -3.14 -5.03 25.63
N ARG A 255 -4.47 -5.04 25.83
CA ARG A 255 -5.38 -5.93 25.06
C ARG A 255 -5.42 -5.57 23.58
N TRP A 256 -5.29 -4.29 23.25
CA TRP A 256 -5.13 -3.83 21.88
C TRP A 256 -3.80 -4.30 21.27
N GLU A 257 -2.69 -4.18 22.01
CA GLU A 257 -1.39 -4.70 21.55
C GLU A 257 -1.45 -6.22 21.34
N GLU A 258 -2.06 -6.97 22.26
CA GLU A 258 -2.30 -8.41 22.12
C GLU A 258 -3.10 -8.74 20.86
N PHE A 259 -4.14 -7.96 20.55
CA PHE A 259 -4.91 -8.10 19.31
C PHE A 259 -4.04 -7.87 18.05
N CYS A 260 -3.11 -6.92 18.07
CA CYS A 260 -2.20 -6.63 16.95
C CYS A 260 -0.97 -7.54 16.86
N GLN A 261 -0.73 -8.40 17.87
CA GLN A 261 0.36 -9.37 17.83
C GLN A 261 0.17 -10.41 16.71
N ASP A 262 -1.06 -10.61 16.24
CA ASP A 262 -1.43 -11.53 15.17
C ASP A 262 -0.54 -11.40 13.92
N VAL A 263 -0.24 -10.16 13.51
CA VAL A 263 0.59 -9.82 12.35
C VAL A 263 2.05 -9.61 12.72
N SER A 264 2.34 -9.27 13.98
CA SER A 264 3.68 -8.93 14.43
C SER A 264 4.67 -10.10 14.30
N LEU A 265 4.21 -11.34 14.53
CA LEU A 265 5.02 -12.54 14.34
C LEU A 265 5.39 -12.77 12.88
N GLU A 266 4.45 -12.57 11.96
CA GLU A 266 4.70 -12.69 10.52
C GLU A 266 5.68 -11.60 10.05
N LYS A 267 5.50 -10.37 10.53
CA LYS A 267 6.45 -9.26 10.30
C LYS A 267 7.86 -9.61 10.78
N ALA A 268 7.99 -10.19 11.97
CA ALA A 268 9.28 -10.59 12.53
C ALA A 268 9.92 -11.76 11.74
N GLY A 269 9.11 -12.74 11.32
CA GLY A 269 9.55 -13.87 10.51
C GLY A 269 10.25 -13.45 9.22
N TRP A 270 9.81 -12.34 8.61
CA TRP A 270 10.43 -11.79 7.41
C TRP A 270 11.88 -11.33 7.58
N TYR A 271 12.30 -10.98 8.79
CA TYR A 271 13.68 -10.60 9.09
C TYR A 271 14.55 -11.80 9.45
N LEU A 272 13.93 -12.90 9.90
CA LEU A 272 14.62 -14.14 10.28
C LEU A 272 14.87 -15.07 9.08
N ASP A 273 13.91 -15.16 8.15
CA ASP A 273 14.04 -15.94 6.91
C ASP A 273 15.22 -15.46 6.03
N THR A 274 15.71 -14.24 6.23
CA THR A 274 16.88 -13.72 5.51
C THR A 274 18.21 -14.40 5.86
N ASN A 275 18.29 -15.28 6.87
CA ASN A 275 19.59 -15.77 7.38
C ASN A 275 19.75 -17.28 7.66
N ILE A 276 18.78 -18.15 7.39
CA ILE A 276 18.92 -19.57 7.78
C ILE A 276 18.33 -20.49 6.69
N LEU A 277 19.12 -20.82 5.64
CA LEU A 277 19.28 -22.18 5.03
C LEU A 277 19.67 -22.30 3.53
N GLU A 278 19.87 -21.23 2.74
CA GLU A 278 20.05 -21.43 1.27
C GLU A 278 21.37 -20.95 0.63
N ILE A 279 22.36 -20.47 1.41
CA ILE A 279 23.62 -19.99 0.84
C ILE A 279 24.52 -21.12 0.25
N GLU A 280 24.25 -22.41 0.52
CA GLU A 280 25.13 -23.50 0.06
C GLU A 280 24.70 -24.28 -1.20
N LYS A 281 23.57 -23.99 -1.86
CA LYS A 281 23.09 -24.87 -2.97
C LYS A 281 22.79 -24.27 -4.34
N PHE A 282 22.81 -22.95 -4.55
CA PHE A 282 22.31 -22.36 -5.81
C PHE A 282 23.31 -21.49 -6.60
N VAL A 283 24.60 -21.82 -6.59
CA VAL A 283 25.60 -21.08 -7.38
C VAL A 283 25.54 -21.35 -8.90
N ASP A 284 24.69 -22.25 -9.42
CA ASP A 284 24.87 -22.69 -10.83
C ASP A 284 23.60 -22.94 -11.66
N ARG A 285 22.58 -22.08 -11.58
CA ARG A 285 21.54 -22.02 -12.64
C ARG A 285 21.22 -20.61 -13.08
N ASP A 286 21.34 -20.42 -14.38
CA ASP A 286 20.89 -19.28 -15.16
C ASP A 286 19.35 -19.18 -15.04
N VAL A 287 18.85 -18.23 -14.24
CA VAL A 287 17.41 -18.03 -14.01
C VAL A 287 16.89 -16.96 -14.98
N GLY A 288 16.09 -17.41 -15.95
CA GLY A 288 15.32 -16.54 -16.86
C GLY A 288 14.24 -15.79 -16.08
N PHE A 289 14.26 -14.46 -16.17
CA PHE A 289 13.32 -13.57 -15.51
C PHE A 289 12.33 -13.02 -16.54
N SER A 290 11.02 -13.18 -16.32
CA SER A 290 9.99 -12.60 -17.18
C SER A 290 9.75 -11.15 -16.74
N GLN A 291 9.99 -10.20 -17.64
CA GLN A 291 9.86 -8.76 -17.37
C GLN A 291 8.40 -8.35 -17.08
N GLU A 292 7.43 -9.19 -17.44
CA GLU A 292 5.99 -8.89 -17.39
C GLU A 292 5.35 -9.16 -16.03
N GLU A 293 5.80 -10.17 -15.27
CA GLU A 293 5.23 -10.53 -13.96
C GLU A 293 5.55 -9.46 -12.89
N CYS A 294 6.77 -8.91 -12.91
CA CYS A 294 7.19 -7.86 -11.97
C CYS A 294 6.48 -6.53 -12.21
N LEU A 295 6.08 -6.21 -13.44
CA LEU A 295 5.38 -4.95 -13.73
C LEU A 295 3.90 -4.99 -13.31
N LYS A 296 3.28 -6.17 -13.40
CA LYS A 296 1.89 -6.39 -12.98
C LYS A 296 1.71 -6.28 -11.47
N SER A 297 2.70 -6.71 -10.67
CA SER A 297 2.64 -6.62 -9.20
C SER A 297 2.80 -5.20 -8.65
N PHE A 298 3.45 -4.30 -9.39
CA PHE A 298 3.87 -2.97 -8.90
C PHE A 298 3.14 -1.75 -9.53
N ASP A 299 1.87 -1.88 -9.90
CA ASP A 299 1.03 -0.79 -10.47
C ASP A 299 1.43 -0.29 -11.87
N PHE A 300 2.43 -0.88 -12.51
CA PHE A 300 2.86 -0.48 -13.84
C PHE A 300 2.09 -1.23 -14.91
N ARG A 301 0.92 -0.70 -15.28
CA ARG A 301 0.29 -1.11 -16.53
C ARG A 301 1.10 -0.56 -17.70
N PRO A 302 1.72 -1.38 -18.56
CA PRO A 302 2.21 -0.88 -19.84
C PRO A 302 0.98 -0.44 -20.63
N THR A 303 0.82 0.86 -20.85
CA THR A 303 -0.12 1.37 -21.87
C THR A 303 0.46 1.09 -23.24
N ASN A 304 0.41 -0.17 -23.67
CA ASN A 304 0.67 -0.58 -25.04
C ASN A 304 -0.32 -1.67 -25.44
N ASN A 305 -1.58 -1.27 -25.60
CA ASN A 305 -2.44 -1.82 -26.64
C ASN A 305 -2.85 -0.67 -27.57
N LEU A 306 -1.86 -0.12 -28.29
CA LEU A 306 -2.12 0.57 -29.55
C LEU A 306 -1.90 -0.45 -30.67
N LEU A 307 -2.80 -1.42 -30.74
CA LEU A 307 -3.03 -2.15 -31.98
C LEU A 307 -3.79 -1.21 -32.91
N LEU A 308 -3.09 -0.83 -33.98
CA LEU A 308 -3.61 -0.25 -35.20
C LEU A 308 -4.90 -0.97 -35.63
N HIS A 309 -6.05 -0.35 -35.41
CA HIS A 309 -7.21 -0.57 -36.25
C HIS A 309 -7.87 0.78 -36.52
N SER A 310 -7.54 1.27 -37.70
CA SER A 310 -8.28 2.28 -38.45
C SER A 310 -9.75 1.90 -38.54
N THR A 311 -10.64 2.69 -37.94
CA THR A 311 -11.97 2.98 -38.48
C THR A 311 -12.47 4.33 -37.96
N GLU A 312 -12.98 5.11 -38.89
CA GLU A 312 -13.45 6.49 -38.76
C GLU A 312 -14.65 6.61 -37.82
N ILE A 313 -14.60 7.50 -36.81
CA ILE A 313 -15.77 8.25 -36.32
C ILE A 313 -15.30 9.65 -35.89
N GLU A 314 -15.89 10.67 -36.52
CA GLU A 314 -15.62 12.08 -36.31
C GLU A 314 -16.17 12.65 -34.98
N SER A 315 -15.31 13.49 -34.37
CA SER A 315 -15.61 14.79 -33.75
C SER A 315 -16.58 14.89 -32.55
N VAL A 316 -16.03 15.30 -31.39
CA VAL A 316 -16.43 16.56 -30.72
C VAL A 316 -15.20 17.15 -29.99
N ARG A 317 -14.87 18.39 -30.36
CA ARG A 317 -13.74 19.20 -29.90
C ARG A 317 -13.89 19.65 -28.43
N LYS A 318 -12.87 19.43 -27.60
CA LYS A 318 -12.50 20.35 -26.50
C LYS A 318 -11.00 20.64 -26.58
N ASN A 319 -10.71 21.87 -27.00
CA ASN A 319 -9.38 22.40 -27.25
C ASN A 319 -8.55 22.47 -25.96
N ARG A 320 -7.66 21.50 -25.74
CA ARG A 320 -6.46 21.67 -24.90
C ARG A 320 -5.30 21.79 -25.87
N ARG A 321 -4.72 22.98 -25.99
CA ARG A 321 -3.52 23.23 -26.81
C ARG A 321 -2.37 22.41 -26.21
N GLN A 322 -2.23 21.18 -26.67
CA GLN A 322 -1.01 20.39 -26.52
C GLN A 322 0.02 21.02 -27.44
N MET A 323 1.08 21.56 -26.87
CA MET A 323 2.30 21.86 -27.61
C MET A 323 2.89 20.50 -28.00
N THR A 324 2.61 20.06 -29.22
CA THR A 324 3.24 18.89 -29.83
C THR A 324 4.70 19.22 -30.08
N SER A 325 5.57 18.85 -29.13
CA SER A 325 6.96 18.57 -29.47
C SER A 325 7.00 17.23 -30.20
N ASN A 326 6.51 17.21 -31.44
CA ASN A 326 6.80 16.16 -32.41
C ASN A 326 8.28 16.29 -32.80
N ARG A 327 9.14 15.64 -32.01
CA ARG A 327 10.43 15.15 -32.47
C ARG A 327 10.59 13.80 -31.80
N ASP A 328 10.37 12.72 -32.55
CA ASP A 328 10.92 11.42 -32.19
C ASP A 328 12.44 11.59 -32.11
N PRO A 329 13.06 11.60 -30.91
CA PRO A 329 14.51 11.64 -30.83
C PRO A 329 14.96 10.20 -30.97
N LEU A 330 15.40 9.85 -32.19
CA LEU A 330 16.34 8.79 -32.53
C LEU A 330 16.42 7.65 -31.49
N GLU A 331 15.82 6.51 -31.84
CA GLU A 331 15.93 5.24 -31.12
C GLU A 331 17.40 4.89 -30.83
N CYS A 332 17.88 5.27 -29.65
CA CYS A 332 18.97 4.56 -29.00
C CYS A 332 18.32 3.43 -28.19
N PRO A 333 18.33 2.17 -28.67
CA PRO A 333 17.83 1.06 -27.89
C PRO A 333 18.75 0.91 -26.68
N PHE A 334 18.24 1.25 -25.50
CA PHE A 334 18.88 0.87 -24.25
C PHE A 334 18.90 -0.67 -24.20
N VAL A 335 20.07 -1.27 -24.44
CA VAL A 335 20.26 -2.71 -24.44
C VAL A 335 20.48 -3.17 -23.01
N MET A 336 19.60 -4.06 -22.53
CA MET A 336 19.73 -4.65 -21.20
C MET A 336 20.89 -5.65 -21.20
N THR A 337 21.99 -5.32 -20.53
CA THR A 337 23.08 -6.26 -20.25
C THR A 337 22.85 -6.94 -18.90
N SER A 338 23.54 -8.05 -18.64
CA SER A 338 23.44 -8.78 -17.36
C SER A 338 23.77 -7.90 -16.15
N ALA A 339 24.75 -7.00 -16.25
CA ALA A 339 25.11 -6.05 -15.20
C ALA A 339 24.01 -5.01 -14.94
N VAL A 340 23.38 -4.52 -16.01
CA VAL A 340 22.29 -3.53 -15.94
C VAL A 340 21.00 -4.16 -15.41
N LYS A 341 20.76 -5.45 -15.70
CA LYS A 341 19.56 -6.19 -15.24
C LYS A 341 19.43 -6.17 -13.72
N LYS A 342 20.50 -6.48 -12.98
CA LYS A 342 20.49 -6.44 -11.51
C LYS A 342 20.21 -5.03 -10.97
N SER A 343 20.82 -4.01 -11.58
CA SER A 343 20.57 -2.62 -11.20
C SER A 343 19.12 -2.20 -11.51
N PHE A 344 18.59 -2.64 -12.64
CA PHE A 344 17.20 -2.41 -13.03
C PHE A 344 16.22 -3.02 -12.02
N GLU A 345 16.45 -4.28 -11.60
CA GLU A 345 15.65 -4.98 -10.59
C GLU A 345 15.68 -4.24 -9.24
N MET A 346 16.86 -3.86 -8.76
CA MET A 346 17.00 -3.10 -7.51
C MET A 346 16.26 -1.75 -7.54
N VAL A 347 16.38 -1.01 -8.65
CA VAL A 347 15.68 0.27 -8.81
C VAL A 347 14.18 0.05 -8.91
N LEU A 348 13.72 -0.97 -9.63
CA LEU A 348 12.30 -1.31 -9.74
C LEU A 348 11.69 -1.61 -8.36
N MET A 349 12.42 -2.35 -7.52
CA MET A 349 12.01 -2.65 -6.14
C MET A 349 11.93 -1.40 -5.26
N ALA A 350 12.90 -0.49 -5.35
CA ALA A 350 12.86 0.75 -4.57
C ALA A 350 11.70 1.65 -5.02
N VAL A 351 11.45 1.71 -6.32
CA VAL A 351 10.33 2.45 -6.92
C VAL A 351 8.98 1.91 -6.46
N SER A 352 8.83 0.59 -6.33
CA SER A 352 7.57 -0.01 -5.85
C SER A 352 7.29 0.30 -4.38
N GLN A 353 8.33 0.48 -3.57
CA GLN A 353 8.23 0.89 -2.17
C GLN A 353 8.11 2.41 -1.99
N ARG A 354 8.05 3.18 -3.10
CA ARG A 354 8.04 4.65 -3.11
C ARG A 354 9.28 5.28 -2.47
N TRP A 355 10.39 4.54 -2.41
CA TRP A 355 11.63 5.05 -1.84
C TRP A 355 12.37 5.93 -2.85
N PRO A 356 12.93 7.07 -2.42
CA PRO A 356 13.86 7.84 -3.23
C PRO A 356 15.08 6.99 -3.61
N VAL A 357 15.53 7.08 -4.86
CA VAL A 357 16.65 6.27 -5.37
C VAL A 357 17.82 7.14 -5.78
N LEU A 358 19.01 6.87 -5.23
CA LEU A 358 20.26 7.49 -5.64
C LEU A 358 21.09 6.51 -6.49
N LEU A 359 21.39 6.88 -7.74
CA LEU A 359 22.29 6.12 -8.60
C LEU A 359 23.68 6.76 -8.61
N TYR A 360 24.66 6.03 -8.09
CA TYR A 360 26.06 6.42 -8.08
C TYR A 360 26.85 5.60 -9.09
N GLY A 361 27.74 6.24 -9.85
CA GLY A 361 28.63 5.54 -10.77
C GLY A 361 29.38 6.47 -11.71
N PRO A 362 30.21 5.93 -12.62
CA PRO A 362 31.01 6.74 -13.54
C PRO A 362 30.16 7.61 -14.46
N THR A 363 30.77 8.67 -14.99
CA THR A 363 30.18 9.50 -16.05
C THR A 363 29.91 8.65 -17.29
N GLY A 364 28.78 8.89 -17.97
CA GLY A 364 28.43 8.18 -19.20
C GLY A 364 27.91 6.75 -19.04
N ALA A 365 27.76 6.26 -17.81
CA ALA A 365 27.35 4.88 -17.54
C ALA A 365 25.85 4.60 -17.78
N GLY A 366 25.09 5.57 -18.30
CA GLY A 366 23.67 5.36 -18.63
C GLY A 366 22.72 5.34 -17.43
N LYS A 367 23.10 5.94 -16.28
CA LYS A 367 22.25 6.07 -15.07
C LYS A 367 20.88 6.70 -15.38
N THR A 368 20.88 7.84 -16.06
CA THR A 368 19.64 8.51 -16.52
C THR A 368 18.88 7.68 -17.55
N ALA A 369 19.59 6.95 -18.42
CA ALA A 369 18.97 6.09 -19.42
C ALA A 369 18.25 4.89 -18.79
N LEU A 370 18.78 4.33 -17.70
CA LEU A 370 18.13 3.29 -16.89
C LEU A 370 16.77 3.78 -16.34
N ILE A 371 16.76 4.97 -15.72
CA ILE A 371 15.53 5.54 -15.16
C ILE A 371 14.52 5.84 -16.25
N ASN A 372 14.95 6.42 -17.37
CA ASN A 372 14.10 6.69 -18.52
C ASN A 372 13.50 5.41 -19.13
N LYS A 373 14.28 4.32 -19.19
CA LYS A 373 13.76 3.02 -19.63
C LYS A 373 12.70 2.50 -18.67
N LEU A 374 12.94 2.59 -17.36
CA LEU A 374 12.00 2.14 -16.34
C LEU A 374 10.70 2.95 -16.40
N ALA A 375 10.79 4.28 -16.49
CA ALA A 375 9.63 5.15 -16.62
C ALA A 375 8.80 4.86 -17.88
N ARG A 376 9.44 4.59 -19.02
CA ARG A 376 8.75 4.20 -20.27
C ARG A 376 7.99 2.88 -20.11
N VAL A 377 8.61 1.90 -19.46
CA VAL A 377 7.97 0.61 -19.17
C VAL A 377 6.77 0.81 -18.22
N SER A 378 6.91 1.74 -17.28
CA SER A 378 5.89 2.15 -16.32
C SER A 378 4.79 3.06 -16.87
N GLY A 379 4.93 3.59 -18.10
CA GLY A 379 4.02 4.59 -18.67
C GLY A 379 4.08 5.98 -18.03
N ASN A 380 5.14 6.28 -17.27
CA ASN A 380 5.31 7.56 -16.56
C ASN A 380 6.18 8.56 -17.34
N GLN A 381 5.95 9.85 -17.09
CA GLN A 381 6.76 10.94 -17.62
C GLN A 381 7.91 11.27 -16.65
N VAL A 382 9.10 11.53 -17.20
CA VAL A 382 10.30 11.87 -16.45
C VAL A 382 10.68 13.33 -16.70
N LEU A 383 10.94 14.06 -15.63
CA LEU A 383 11.51 15.40 -15.63
C LEU A 383 12.95 15.33 -15.11
N SER A 384 13.93 15.50 -16.00
CA SER A 384 15.34 15.65 -15.62
C SER A 384 15.64 17.11 -15.26
N ILE A 385 16.18 17.32 -14.06
CA ILE A 385 16.64 18.62 -13.56
C ILE A 385 18.14 18.49 -13.28
N HIS A 386 18.95 19.24 -14.02
CA HIS A 386 20.39 19.29 -13.81
C HIS A 386 20.69 20.22 -12.64
N MET A 387 21.44 19.73 -11.66
CA MET A 387 21.85 20.52 -10.50
C MET A 387 23.16 21.27 -10.80
N ASP A 388 23.20 22.52 -10.35
CA ASP A 388 24.35 23.43 -10.48
C ASP A 388 24.42 24.31 -9.24
N GLU A 389 25.61 24.75 -8.88
CA GLU A 389 25.88 25.60 -7.69
C GLU A 389 25.14 26.94 -7.76
N GLN A 390 24.82 27.41 -8.97
CA GLN A 390 24.09 28.66 -9.21
C GLN A 390 22.56 28.50 -9.23
N MET A 391 22.03 27.30 -9.00
CA MET A 391 20.58 27.08 -9.04
C MET A 391 19.85 27.74 -7.86
N ASP A 392 18.82 28.51 -8.18
CA ASP A 392 17.91 29.07 -7.17
C ASP A 392 16.76 28.09 -6.87
N GLY A 393 16.57 27.77 -5.59
CA GLY A 393 15.46 26.95 -5.09
C GLY A 393 14.07 27.50 -5.46
N LYS A 394 13.94 28.82 -5.68
CA LYS A 394 12.70 29.44 -6.20
C LYS A 394 12.32 28.94 -7.59
N THR A 395 13.27 28.49 -8.40
CA THR A 395 12.99 27.90 -9.72
C THR A 395 12.30 26.54 -9.59
N LEU A 396 12.66 25.77 -8.54
CA LEU A 396 12.08 24.46 -8.26
C LEU A 396 10.68 24.59 -7.65
N ILE A 397 10.52 25.47 -6.65
CA ILE A 397 9.25 25.66 -5.94
C ILE A 397 8.27 26.54 -6.72
N GLY A 398 8.76 27.61 -7.32
CA GLY A 398 7.95 28.64 -7.94
C GLY A 398 8.14 30.01 -7.30
N SER A 399 7.62 31.03 -7.98
CA SER A 399 7.69 32.42 -7.55
C SER A 399 6.47 33.21 -8.05
N TYR A 400 6.27 34.39 -7.48
CA TYR A 400 5.28 35.35 -8.00
C TYR A 400 5.87 36.08 -9.20
N VAL A 401 5.16 36.02 -10.33
CA VAL A 401 5.52 36.72 -11.56
C VAL A 401 4.51 37.84 -11.83
N CYS A 402 4.99 38.96 -12.36
CA CYS A 402 4.13 40.06 -12.80
C CYS A 402 3.31 39.60 -14.02
N THR A 403 2.02 39.92 -14.04
CA THR A 403 1.19 39.72 -15.24
C THR A 403 1.28 40.91 -16.18
N GLU A 404 0.59 40.84 -17.31
CA GLU A 404 0.46 41.96 -18.26
C GLU A 404 -0.29 43.16 -17.65
N GLN A 405 -1.02 42.96 -16.55
CA GLN A 405 -1.72 44.03 -15.83
C GLN A 405 -0.81 44.62 -14.76
N PRO A 406 -0.48 45.94 -14.82
CA PRO A 406 0.33 46.58 -13.79
C PRO A 406 -0.30 46.42 -12.41
N GLY A 407 0.46 45.88 -11.46
CA GLY A 407 0.03 45.68 -10.07
C GLY A 407 -0.58 44.32 -9.76
N GLU A 408 -0.75 43.44 -10.76
CA GLU A 408 -1.18 42.06 -10.55
C GLU A 408 0.03 41.11 -10.54
N PHE A 409 0.14 40.33 -9.47
CA PHE A 409 1.15 39.29 -9.31
C PHE A 409 0.46 37.92 -9.28
N LYS A 410 0.90 37.02 -10.14
CA LYS A 410 0.38 35.66 -10.21
C LYS A 410 1.43 34.68 -9.73
N TRP A 411 1.03 33.77 -8.83
CA TRP A 411 1.91 32.67 -8.46
C TRP A 411 2.10 31.71 -9.64
N GLN A 412 3.36 31.44 -9.97
CA GLN A 412 3.73 30.44 -10.98
C GLN A 412 4.45 29.28 -10.28
N PRO A 413 3.91 28.04 -10.34
CA PRO A 413 4.57 26.89 -9.74
C PRO A 413 5.84 26.54 -10.51
N GLY A 414 6.91 26.23 -9.77
CA GLY A 414 8.19 25.83 -10.32
C GLY A 414 8.19 24.39 -10.86
N SER A 415 9.32 23.96 -11.40
CA SER A 415 9.45 22.66 -12.08
C SER A 415 9.16 21.48 -11.14
N LEU A 416 9.71 21.51 -9.93
CA LEU A 416 9.47 20.48 -8.91
C LEU A 416 8.02 20.50 -8.43
N THR A 417 7.46 21.67 -8.14
CA THR A 417 6.06 21.79 -7.70
C THR A 417 5.08 21.27 -8.74
N GLN A 418 5.31 21.56 -10.02
CA GLN A 418 4.50 21.00 -11.11
C GLN A 418 4.62 19.47 -11.19
N ALA A 419 5.83 18.92 -11.02
CA ALA A 419 6.04 17.48 -11.03
C ALA A 419 5.33 16.78 -9.87
N ILE A 420 5.39 17.35 -8.67
CA ILE A 420 4.69 16.84 -7.47
C ILE A 420 3.18 16.83 -7.70
N MET A 421 2.60 17.92 -8.22
CA MET A 421 1.17 18.03 -8.48
C MET A 421 0.67 17.06 -9.55
N ASN A 422 1.46 16.84 -10.61
CA ASN A 422 1.08 15.98 -11.73
C ASN A 422 1.50 14.51 -11.55
N GLY A 423 2.25 14.18 -10.50
CA GLY A 423 2.76 12.83 -10.27
C GLY A 423 3.83 12.38 -11.25
N PHE A 424 4.66 13.31 -11.75
CA PHE A 424 5.76 12.98 -12.65
C PHE A 424 6.97 12.44 -11.88
N TRP A 425 7.79 11.66 -12.57
CA TRP A 425 9.06 11.20 -12.01
C TRP A 425 10.08 12.31 -12.18
N VAL A 426 10.85 12.58 -11.13
CA VAL A 426 11.88 13.61 -11.16
C VAL A 426 13.24 12.96 -11.00
N VAL A 427 14.17 13.30 -11.90
CA VAL A 427 15.57 12.90 -11.82
C VAL A 427 16.41 14.14 -11.58
N PHE A 428 17.05 14.21 -10.42
CA PHE A 428 18.07 15.21 -10.13
C PHE A 428 19.43 14.71 -10.61
N GLU A 429 19.98 15.37 -11.63
CA GLU A 429 21.28 15.03 -12.19
C GLU A 429 22.38 15.79 -11.45
N ASP A 430 23.43 15.06 -11.03
CA ASP A 430 24.55 15.54 -10.23
C ASP A 430 24.12 16.29 -8.95
N ILE A 431 23.31 15.62 -8.12
CA ILE A 431 22.73 16.23 -6.89
C ILE A 431 23.78 16.72 -5.89
N ASP A 432 24.99 16.19 -5.97
CA ASP A 432 26.16 16.64 -5.19
C ASP A 432 26.55 18.09 -5.46
N LYS A 433 26.18 18.65 -6.62
CA LYS A 433 26.44 20.06 -6.99
C LYS A 433 25.34 21.01 -6.52
N ALA A 434 24.27 20.50 -5.92
CA ALA A 434 23.15 21.34 -5.49
C ALA A 434 23.53 22.23 -4.30
N PRO A 435 23.16 23.52 -4.30
CA PRO A 435 23.40 24.41 -3.16
C PRO A 435 22.57 23.98 -1.93
N SER A 436 23.02 24.37 -0.73
CA SER A 436 22.39 24.01 0.56
C SER A 436 20.90 24.32 0.64
N ASP A 437 20.50 25.42 0.01
CA ASP A 437 19.11 25.89 0.02
C ASP A 437 18.22 24.95 -0.78
N VAL A 438 18.71 24.43 -1.92
CA VAL A 438 18.03 23.41 -2.72
C VAL A 438 17.95 22.09 -1.97
N GLN A 439 19.04 21.65 -1.33
CA GLN A 439 19.05 20.41 -0.53
C GLN A 439 18.01 20.46 0.59
N SER A 440 17.89 21.60 1.28
CA SER A 440 16.89 21.82 2.34
C SER A 440 15.45 21.72 1.84
N ILE A 441 15.20 22.16 0.60
CA ILE A 441 13.89 22.04 -0.05
C ILE A 441 13.56 20.58 -0.37
N LEU A 442 14.56 19.77 -0.72
CA LEU A 442 14.37 18.36 -1.08
C LEU A 442 14.19 17.44 0.13
N LEU A 443 14.72 17.83 1.30
CA LEU A 443 14.75 16.98 2.50
C LEU A 443 13.36 16.41 2.89
N PRO A 444 12.26 17.18 2.95
CA PRO A 444 10.94 16.62 3.28
C PRO A 444 10.48 15.54 2.30
N LEU A 445 10.83 15.67 1.00
CA LEU A 445 10.49 14.68 -0.02
C LEU A 445 11.35 13.42 0.11
N LEU A 446 12.58 13.56 0.59
CA LEU A 446 13.47 12.43 0.87
C LEU A 446 13.05 11.66 2.13
N GLU A 447 12.47 12.35 3.12
CA GLU A 447 11.92 11.75 4.34
C GLU A 447 10.56 11.07 4.12
N GLY A 448 9.97 11.17 2.92
CA GLY A 448 8.70 10.54 2.59
C GLY A 448 7.46 11.36 2.98
N ALA A 449 7.58 12.69 3.05
CA ALA A 449 6.43 13.54 3.36
C ALA A 449 5.31 13.39 2.32
N THR A 450 4.08 13.23 2.80
CA THR A 450 2.86 13.18 1.96
C THR A 450 2.37 14.56 1.51
N SER A 451 2.98 15.62 2.06
CA SER A 451 2.69 17.00 1.70
C SER A 451 3.98 17.80 1.53
N PHE A 452 3.99 18.70 0.54
CA PHE A 452 5.12 19.57 0.21
C PHE A 452 4.72 21.02 0.43
N VAL A 453 5.42 21.73 1.33
CA VAL A 453 5.16 23.14 1.59
C VAL A 453 5.77 23.98 0.47
N THR A 454 4.91 24.76 -0.14
CA THR A 454 5.24 25.62 -1.27
C THR A 454 5.68 27.00 -0.77
N GLY A 455 6.39 27.78 -1.58
CA GLY A 455 6.95 29.08 -1.19
C GLY A 455 5.91 30.15 -0.82
N ARG A 456 4.63 29.87 -1.10
CA ARG A 456 3.47 30.69 -0.69
C ARG A 456 2.84 30.27 0.64
N GLY A 457 3.43 29.32 1.36
CA GLY A 457 2.93 28.81 2.65
C GLY A 457 1.79 27.79 2.53
N GLU A 458 1.43 27.37 1.33
CA GLU A 458 0.44 26.31 1.11
C GLU A 458 1.11 24.95 1.01
N ALA A 459 0.54 23.96 1.70
CA ALA A 459 0.95 22.56 1.59
C ALA A 459 0.20 21.88 0.43
N ILE A 460 0.95 21.31 -0.50
CA ILE A 460 0.43 20.58 -1.65
C ILE A 460 0.58 19.08 -1.37
N SER A 461 -0.46 18.28 -1.63
CA SER A 461 -0.36 16.82 -1.51
C SER A 461 0.55 16.25 -2.59
N VAL A 462 1.47 15.36 -2.21
CA VAL A 462 2.35 14.67 -3.15
C VAL A 462 1.54 13.60 -3.89
N ALA A 463 1.48 13.69 -5.21
CA ALA A 463 0.72 12.73 -6.00
C ALA A 463 1.30 11.31 -5.87
N GLU A 464 0.43 10.29 -5.84
CA GLU A 464 0.84 8.90 -5.57
C GLU A 464 1.85 8.31 -6.56
N ASN A 465 1.80 8.77 -7.82
CA ASN A 465 2.70 8.34 -8.89
C ASN A 465 4.05 9.06 -8.89
N PHE A 466 4.21 10.11 -8.08
CA PHE A 466 5.45 10.85 -7.96
C PHE A 466 6.57 9.94 -7.44
N ARG A 467 7.72 9.94 -8.13
CA ARG A 467 8.92 9.21 -7.71
C ARG A 467 10.13 10.10 -7.86
N LEU A 468 11.03 10.00 -6.89
CA LEU A 468 12.23 10.83 -6.82
C LEU A 468 13.47 9.98 -7.08
N PHE A 469 14.27 10.41 -8.03
CA PHE A 469 15.56 9.83 -8.35
C PHE A 469 16.63 10.91 -8.29
N ALA A 470 17.82 10.52 -7.89
CA ALA A 470 19.00 11.34 -7.96
C ALA A 470 20.15 10.55 -8.60
N THR A 471 21.06 11.25 -9.26
CA THR A 471 22.28 10.65 -9.79
C THR A 471 23.49 11.43 -9.30
N VAL A 472 24.57 10.71 -9.05
CA VAL A 472 25.89 11.27 -8.75
C VAL A 472 26.89 10.64 -9.68
N SER A 473 27.71 11.49 -10.29
CA SER A 473 28.74 11.06 -11.23
C SER A 473 30.11 11.08 -10.55
N SER A 474 30.70 9.89 -10.40
CA SER A 474 32.06 9.76 -9.90
C SER A 474 33.05 9.91 -11.05
N LEU A 475 34.13 10.65 -10.83
CA LEU A 475 35.33 10.55 -11.65
C LEU A 475 35.99 9.22 -11.27
N MET A 476 36.26 8.37 -12.26
CA MET A 476 36.93 7.06 -12.09
C MET A 476 38.23 7.23 -11.29
N ASN A 477 38.19 7.17 -9.95
CA ASN A 477 39.26 6.82 -9.00
C ASN A 477 38.95 7.05 -7.50
N ASP A 478 37.84 7.66 -7.08
CA ASP A 478 37.58 7.84 -5.63
C ASP A 478 36.95 6.60 -4.98
N THR A 479 37.80 5.62 -4.68
CA THR A 479 37.47 4.47 -3.80
C THR A 479 37.64 4.79 -2.31
N SER A 480 37.75 6.07 -1.91
CA SER A 480 38.15 6.45 -0.55
C SER A 480 37.04 6.88 0.41
N HIS A 481 35.76 6.98 0.03
CA HIS A 481 34.69 7.29 0.99
C HIS A 481 33.92 6.02 1.42
N LYS A 482 34.64 5.10 2.07
CA LYS A 482 34.04 4.11 2.98
C LYS A 482 33.91 4.73 4.37
N SER A 483 32.86 5.51 4.60
CA SER A 483 32.26 5.71 5.92
C SER A 483 31.06 6.64 5.82
N GLU A 484 29.87 6.09 6.01
CA GLU A 484 28.70 6.64 6.73
C GLU A 484 27.37 6.21 6.09
N GLY A 485 26.77 5.17 6.69
CA GLY A 485 25.38 5.19 7.14
C GLY A 485 24.22 5.31 6.15
N LEU A 486 24.43 5.37 4.84
CA LEU A 486 23.37 5.39 3.83
C LEU A 486 23.40 4.11 3.00
N SER A 487 22.23 3.63 2.58
CA SER A 487 22.05 2.44 1.74
C SER A 487 22.64 2.69 0.35
N TYR A 488 23.96 2.66 0.21
CA TYR A 488 24.63 2.77 -1.08
C TYR A 488 24.33 1.51 -1.90
N VAL A 489 23.74 1.68 -3.08
CA VAL A 489 23.75 0.65 -4.11
C VAL A 489 24.96 0.95 -5.01
N PRO A 490 26.12 0.31 -4.80
CA PRO A 490 27.24 0.46 -5.72
C PRO A 490 26.86 -0.21 -7.04
N ILE A 491 26.80 0.58 -8.10
CA ILE A 491 26.63 0.07 -9.46
C ILE A 491 28.03 -0.23 -9.99
N HIS A 492 28.36 -1.51 -10.10
CA HIS A 492 29.51 -1.96 -10.89
C HIS A 492 29.06 -2.13 -12.34
N PHE A 493 29.68 -1.37 -13.25
CA PHE A 493 29.53 -1.53 -14.70
C PHE A 493 30.42 -2.64 -15.22
#